data_AF-A0A1G5V4T0-F1
#
_entry.id   AF-A0A1G5V4T0-F1
#
_cell.length_a   1.000
_cell.length_b   1.000
_cell.length_c   1.000
_cell.angle_alpha   90.00
_cell.angle_beta   90.00
_cell.angle_gamma   90.00
#
_symmetry.space_group_name_H-M   'P 1'
#
loop_
_entity.id
_entity.type
_entity.pdbx_description
1 polymer ?
#
loop_
_entity_poly.entity_id
_entity_poly.type
_entity_poly.pdbx_seq_one_letter_code
_entity_poly.pdbx_strand_id
1 'polypeptide(L)'
;MKIFGLFDLDIDGKYFQDKETVKKRFIKIFGILLILAIVMSSFTLFGFLFFFLLLFAFGGIYLVEYYSDELDEKYGLYNFNNLRGYSRQIGAFTFLGYSTTSLSVLLICLCAEINTVKSILIAIIFALPFLAIGLRFKTFNDSSLEENGEIVFDAGYEPNYYFPVLAICCYLGYIQGFFETSQINTIALILSTTFCFIWIVFPDKFNKIIPFENRTKKGEALYLAIALIVFFILLSQFTTVPFVKVMGFIE
;
A
#
# COMPACT_ATOMS: atom_id res chain seq x y z
N MET A 1 2.09 -16.66 20.06
CA MET A 1 2.82 -16.96 18.81
C MET A 1 3.80 -15.82 18.54
N LYS A 2 5.00 -15.89 19.15
CA LYS A 2 6.10 -14.92 18.99
C LYS A 2 6.88 -15.25 17.71
N ILE A 3 6.33 -15.00 16.52
CA ILE A 3 6.99 -15.41 15.26
C ILE A 3 7.80 -14.28 14.59
N PHE A 4 7.75 -13.05 15.08
CA PHE A 4 8.72 -12.02 14.69
C PHE A 4 9.04 -11.12 15.88
N GLY A 5 10.17 -11.37 16.56
CA GLY A 5 10.77 -10.42 17.52
C GLY A 5 11.33 -9.16 16.84
N LEU A 6 10.67 -8.66 15.79
CA LEU A 6 10.95 -7.37 15.16
C LEU A 6 10.18 -6.23 15.83
N PHE A 7 9.17 -6.55 16.63
CA PHE A 7 8.35 -5.59 17.36
C PHE A 7 8.11 -6.16 18.76
N ASP A 8 9.14 -6.14 19.61
CA ASP A 8 8.90 -6.33 21.04
C ASP A 8 8.18 -5.08 21.53
N LEU A 9 6.88 -5.25 21.82
CA LEU A 9 6.01 -4.23 22.37
C LEU A 9 6.46 -3.97 23.80
N ASP A 10 7.11 -2.83 24.02
CA ASP A 10 7.24 -2.29 25.36
C ASP A 10 5.91 -1.62 25.73
N ILE A 11 5.24 -2.16 26.75
CA ILE A 11 3.91 -1.71 27.17
C ILE A 11 3.99 -0.33 27.85
N ASP A 12 5.18 0.04 28.34
CA ASP A 12 5.46 1.32 29.01
C ASP A 12 6.47 2.19 28.23
N GLY A 13 6.85 1.79 27.01
CA GLY A 13 7.93 2.39 26.23
C GLY A 13 7.50 2.96 24.88
N LYS A 14 8.33 3.85 24.32
CA LYS A 14 8.19 4.32 22.94
C LYS A 14 8.04 3.12 22.00
N TYR A 15 7.07 3.22 21.10
CA TYR A 15 6.73 2.17 20.15
C TYR A 15 7.90 1.74 19.26
N PHE A 16 8.77 2.69 18.98
CA PHE A 16 9.96 2.51 18.16
C PHE A 16 11.22 2.61 19.02
N GLN A 17 12.19 1.77 18.70
CA GLN A 17 13.47 1.72 19.41
C GLN A 17 14.30 2.98 19.13
N ASP A 18 15.31 3.23 19.96
CA ASP A 18 16.22 4.34 19.74
C ASP A 18 16.95 4.21 18.38
N LYS A 19 17.33 5.36 17.81
CA LYS A 19 17.96 5.43 16.47
C LYS A 19 19.19 4.54 16.32
N GLU A 20 19.99 4.35 17.37
CA GLU A 20 21.18 3.51 17.31
C GLU A 20 20.80 2.04 17.14
N THR A 21 19.80 1.58 17.89
CA THR A 21 19.26 0.23 17.79
C THR A 21 18.60 -0.01 16.43
N VAL A 22 17.80 0.95 15.94
CA VAL A 22 17.19 0.89 14.60
C VAL A 22 18.28 0.80 13.52
N LYS A 23 19.32 1.62 13.60
CA LYS A 23 20.45 1.60 12.66
C LYS A 23 21.18 0.25 12.66
N LYS A 24 21.45 -0.33 13.84
CA LYS A 24 22.09 -1.66 13.95
C LYS A 24 21.23 -2.75 13.33
N ARG A 25 19.92 -2.74 13.58
CA ARG A 25 18.95 -3.68 13.00
C ARG A 25 18.86 -3.53 11.48
N PHE A 26 18.77 -2.30 11.00
CA PHE A 26 18.77 -1.99 9.56
C PHE A 26 20.02 -2.55 8.88
N ILE A 27 21.22 -2.23 9.38
CA ILE A 27 22.48 -2.73 8.79
C ILE A 27 22.52 -4.26 8.76
N LYS A 28 22.09 -4.92 9.85
CA LYS A 28 22.06 -6.38 9.93
C LYS A 28 21.11 -7.00 8.91
N ILE A 29 19.85 -6.56 8.86
CA ILE A 29 18.84 -7.11 7.95
C ILE A 29 19.17 -6.77 6.50
N PHE A 30 19.57 -5.53 6.24
CA PHE A 30 19.97 -5.08 4.91
C PHE A 30 21.17 -5.88 4.39
N GLY A 31 22.19 -6.09 5.22
CA GLY A 31 23.34 -6.92 4.88
C GLY A 31 22.96 -8.36 4.56
N ILE A 32 22.08 -8.98 5.36
CA ILE A 32 21.58 -10.34 5.10
C ILE A 32 20.82 -10.39 3.77
N LEU A 33 19.87 -9.47 3.54
CA LEU A 33 19.09 -9.43 2.30
C LEU A 33 19.96 -9.18 1.07
N LEU A 34 20.98 -8.33 1.19
CA LEU A 34 21.92 -8.05 0.11
C LEU A 34 22.77 -9.29 -0.22
N ILE A 35 23.28 -10.00 0.79
CA ILE A 35 24.01 -11.26 0.58
C ILE A 35 23.10 -12.28 -0.08
N LEU A 36 21.86 -12.43 0.39
CA LEU A 36 20.89 -13.35 -0.22
C LEU A 36 20.58 -12.96 -1.67
N ALA A 37 20.45 -11.66 -1.98
CA ALA A 37 20.29 -11.19 -3.35
C ALA A 37 21.49 -11.61 -4.22
N ILE A 38 22.72 -11.36 -3.77
CA ILE A 38 23.96 -11.73 -4.49
C ILE A 38 24.06 -13.24 -4.69
N VAL A 39 23.73 -14.04 -3.68
CA VAL A 39 23.73 -15.50 -3.80
C VAL A 39 22.70 -15.91 -4.86
N MET A 40 21.48 -15.39 -4.78
CA MET A 40 20.40 -15.74 -5.69
C MET A 40 20.61 -15.27 -7.12
N SER A 41 21.37 -14.18 -7.35
CA SER A 41 21.70 -13.70 -8.70
C SER A 41 22.49 -14.74 -9.51
N SER A 42 23.23 -15.61 -8.83
CA SER A 42 23.97 -16.71 -9.46
C SER A 42 23.07 -17.88 -9.88
N PHE A 43 21.84 -17.95 -9.36
CA PHE A 43 20.90 -19.02 -9.64
C PHE A 43 19.75 -18.58 -10.53
N THR A 44 19.10 -17.45 -10.22
CA THR A 44 17.92 -16.96 -10.94
C THR A 44 17.82 -15.43 -10.90
N LEU A 45 17.54 -14.82 -12.05
CA LEU A 45 17.20 -13.39 -12.13
C LEU A 45 15.95 -13.08 -11.31
N PHE A 46 14.93 -13.94 -11.35
CA PHE A 46 13.70 -13.76 -10.57
C PHE A 46 13.97 -13.74 -9.06
N GLY A 47 14.79 -14.66 -8.55
CA GLY A 47 15.18 -14.69 -7.13
C GLY A 47 15.94 -13.42 -6.73
N PHE A 48 16.88 -12.97 -7.56
CA PHE A 48 17.59 -11.70 -7.34
C PHE A 48 16.64 -10.50 -7.23
N LEU A 49 15.71 -10.37 -8.18
CA LEU A 49 14.75 -9.27 -8.23
C LEU A 49 13.77 -9.30 -7.03
N PHE A 50 13.37 -10.50 -6.57
CA PHE A 50 12.57 -10.66 -5.36
C PHE A 50 13.30 -10.17 -4.10
N PHE A 51 14.58 -10.52 -3.92
CA PHE A 51 15.36 -10.04 -2.77
C PHE A 51 15.63 -8.53 -2.83
N PHE A 52 15.75 -7.96 -4.04
CA PHE A 52 15.81 -6.51 -4.20
C PHE A 52 14.51 -5.84 -3.76
N LEU A 53 13.34 -6.40 -4.14
CA LEU A 53 12.04 -5.89 -3.68
C LEU A 53 11.94 -5.91 -2.15
N LEU A 54 12.37 -7.00 -1.50
CA LEU A 54 12.42 -7.09 -0.05
C LEU A 54 13.37 -6.04 0.56
N LEU A 55 14.55 -5.86 -0.02
CA LEU A 55 15.54 -4.89 0.46
C LEU A 55 14.98 -3.47 0.48
N PHE A 56 14.30 -3.04 -0.59
CA PHE A 56 13.64 -1.74 -0.62
C PHE A 56 12.44 -1.68 0.33
N ALA A 57 11.62 -2.74 0.40
CA ALA A 57 10.49 -2.81 1.33
C ALA A 57 10.93 -2.57 2.78
N PHE A 58 11.91 -3.34 3.25
CA PHE A 58 12.45 -3.20 4.60
C PHE A 58 13.17 -1.87 4.78
N GLY A 59 13.93 -1.40 3.79
CA GLY A 59 14.59 -0.10 3.85
C GLY A 59 13.59 1.05 4.07
N GLY A 60 12.44 1.01 3.39
CA GLY A 60 11.36 1.97 3.59
C GLY A 60 10.75 1.93 4.99
N ILE A 61 10.47 0.75 5.53
CA ILE A 61 9.97 0.60 6.91
C ILE A 61 10.98 1.14 7.92
N TYR A 62 12.26 0.79 7.75
CA TYR A 62 13.32 1.23 8.65
C TYR A 62 13.52 2.75 8.61
N LEU A 63 13.28 3.40 7.47
CA LEU A 63 13.29 4.85 7.37
C LEU A 63 12.17 5.48 8.22
N VAL A 64 10.97 4.90 8.18
CA VAL A 64 9.84 5.36 9.02
C VAL A 64 10.14 5.16 10.51
N GLU A 65 10.67 3.99 10.88
CA GLU A 65 11.06 3.69 12.27
C GLU A 65 12.19 4.62 12.74
N TYR A 66 13.17 4.92 11.89
CA TYR A 66 14.30 5.81 12.22
C TYR A 66 13.87 7.26 12.48
N TYR A 67 12.89 7.76 11.74
CA TYR A 67 12.35 9.12 11.90
C TYR A 67 11.08 9.15 12.76
N SER A 68 10.78 8.08 13.50
CA SER A 68 9.53 7.95 14.25
C SER A 68 9.32 9.03 15.29
N ASP A 69 10.37 9.45 16.01
CA ASP A 69 10.32 10.54 16.99
C ASP A 69 9.97 11.88 16.35
N GLU A 70 10.60 12.22 15.22
CA GLU A 70 10.28 13.45 14.48
C GLU A 70 8.89 13.42 13.85
N LEU A 71 8.47 12.25 13.38
CA LEU A 71 7.12 12.06 12.87
C LEU A 71 6.08 12.18 13.99
N ASP A 72 6.38 11.66 15.18
CA ASP A 72 5.51 11.80 16.35
C ASP A 72 5.41 13.25 16.83
N GLU A 73 6.53 13.95 16.97
CA GLU A 73 6.53 15.37 17.35
C GLU A 73 5.67 16.22 16.40
N LYS A 74 5.71 15.90 15.11
CA LYS A 74 5.00 16.66 14.08
C LYS A 74 3.54 16.25 13.90
N TYR A 75 3.21 14.96 14.08
CA TYR A 75 1.92 14.40 13.69
C TYR A 75 1.15 13.72 14.82
N GLY A 76 1.74 13.58 16.01
CA GLY A 76 1.14 12.95 17.17
C GLY A 76 0.83 11.47 16.96
N LEU A 77 1.82 10.69 16.50
CA LEU A 77 1.68 9.28 16.14
C LEU A 77 1.32 8.39 17.33
N TYR A 78 1.79 8.75 18.53
CA TYR A 78 1.60 8.01 19.77
C TYR A 78 0.45 8.53 20.64
N ASN A 79 -0.45 9.36 20.12
CA ASN A 79 -1.64 9.78 20.88
C ASN A 79 -2.62 8.60 20.97
N PHE A 80 -2.33 7.67 21.89
CA PHE A 80 -3.08 6.45 22.12
C PHE A 80 -4.29 6.71 23.02
N ASN A 81 -5.46 6.88 22.41
CA ASN A 81 -6.73 6.67 23.12
C ASN A 81 -7.29 5.24 22.94
N ASN A 82 -6.60 4.34 22.22
CA ASN A 82 -7.17 3.07 21.77
C ASN A 82 -6.44 1.80 22.25
N LEU A 83 -7.23 0.89 22.80
CA LEU A 83 -6.92 -0.41 23.44
C LEU A 83 -6.24 -1.49 22.55
N ARG A 84 -5.85 -1.19 21.31
CA ARG A 84 -5.41 -2.21 20.31
C ARG A 84 -3.91 -2.34 20.12
N GLY A 85 -3.09 -1.54 20.80
CA GLY A 85 -1.63 -1.73 20.84
C GLY A 85 -0.87 -1.41 19.55
N TYR A 86 -1.49 -0.86 18.49
CA TYR A 86 -0.84 -0.30 17.28
C TYR A 86 -1.71 0.86 16.74
N SER A 87 -1.15 2.06 16.56
CA SER A 87 -1.89 3.21 15.99
C SER A 87 -2.08 3.03 14.48
N ARG A 88 -3.28 3.30 13.96
CA ARG A 88 -3.52 3.26 12.49
C ARG A 88 -2.66 4.25 11.72
N GLN A 89 -2.26 5.37 12.34
CA GLN A 89 -1.33 6.33 11.71
C GLN A 89 0.02 5.71 11.44
N ILE A 90 0.55 4.94 12.40
CA ILE A 90 1.80 4.22 12.23
C ILE A 90 1.68 3.22 11.06
N GLY A 91 0.53 2.54 10.95
CA GLY A 91 0.22 1.71 9.80
C GLY A 91 0.28 2.49 8.47
N ALA A 92 -0.36 3.66 8.40
CA ALA A 92 -0.32 4.50 7.20
C ALA A 92 1.10 4.96 6.83
N PHE A 93 1.91 5.41 7.81
CA PHE A 93 3.31 5.75 7.58
C PHE A 93 4.14 4.54 7.14
N THR A 94 3.86 3.35 7.68
CA THR A 94 4.50 2.10 7.23
C THR A 94 4.18 1.81 5.76
N PHE A 95 2.92 2.01 5.33
CA PHE A 95 2.55 1.95 3.91
C PHE A 95 3.30 2.99 3.07
N LEU A 96 3.52 4.21 3.58
CA LEU A 96 4.36 5.20 2.90
C LEU A 96 5.79 4.68 2.71
N GLY A 97 6.37 4.03 3.72
CA GLY A 97 7.69 3.37 3.63
C GLY A 97 7.74 2.33 2.51
N TYR A 98 6.71 1.48 2.41
CA TYR A 98 6.63 0.47 1.35
C TYR A 98 6.61 1.05 -0.07
N SER A 99 6.26 2.33 -0.28
CA SER A 99 6.31 2.94 -1.62
C SER A 99 7.71 2.91 -2.27
N THR A 100 8.77 2.79 -1.48
CA THR A 100 10.16 2.67 -1.94
C THR A 100 10.41 1.41 -2.80
N THR A 101 9.58 0.36 -2.65
CA THR A 101 9.61 -0.84 -3.50
C THR A 101 9.35 -0.56 -4.98
N SER A 102 8.74 0.58 -5.30
CA SER A 102 8.58 1.04 -6.69
C SER A 102 9.92 1.20 -7.43
N LEU A 103 11.00 1.52 -6.73
CA LEU A 103 12.35 1.53 -7.32
C LEU A 103 12.79 0.14 -7.76
N SER A 104 12.44 -0.90 -7.00
CA SER A 104 12.68 -2.29 -7.41
C SER A 104 11.87 -2.64 -8.64
N VAL A 105 10.60 -2.24 -8.69
CA VAL A 105 9.74 -2.48 -9.86
C VAL A 105 10.28 -1.77 -11.11
N LEU A 106 10.76 -0.54 -10.98
CA LEU A 106 11.43 0.17 -12.07
C LEU A 106 12.63 -0.62 -12.59
N LEU A 107 13.51 -1.07 -11.69
CA LEU A 107 14.69 -1.87 -12.06
C LEU A 107 14.29 -3.19 -12.72
N ILE A 108 13.28 -3.89 -12.19
CA ILE A 108 12.72 -5.11 -12.78
C ILE A 108 12.30 -4.86 -14.22
N CYS A 109 11.51 -3.81 -14.46
CA CYS A 109 11.02 -3.49 -15.80
C CYS A 109 12.17 -3.14 -16.76
N LEU A 110 13.17 -2.38 -16.31
CA LEU A 110 14.34 -2.05 -17.12
C LEU A 110 15.20 -3.29 -17.44
N CYS A 111 15.39 -4.20 -16.48
CA CYS A 111 16.08 -5.47 -16.69
C CYS A 111 15.32 -6.40 -17.64
N ALA A 112 13.99 -6.31 -17.67
CA ALA A 112 13.13 -7.02 -18.61
C ALA A 112 13.04 -6.33 -19.99
N GLU A 113 13.89 -5.33 -20.26
CA GLU A 113 13.96 -4.57 -21.50
C GLU A 113 12.63 -3.87 -21.87
N ILE A 114 11.76 -3.62 -20.88
CA ILE A 114 10.57 -2.79 -21.06
C ILE A 114 11.04 -1.35 -21.30
N ASN A 115 10.46 -0.71 -22.32
CA ASN A 115 10.74 0.69 -22.66
C ASN A 115 10.72 1.60 -21.42
N THR A 116 11.71 2.48 -21.29
CA THR A 116 11.91 3.35 -20.13
C THR A 116 10.65 4.09 -19.67
N VAL A 117 9.86 4.64 -20.60
CA VAL A 117 8.63 5.37 -20.26
C VAL A 117 7.60 4.42 -19.64
N LYS A 118 7.42 3.23 -20.22
CA LYS A 118 6.52 2.20 -19.67
C LYS A 118 7.00 1.71 -18.31
N SER A 119 8.31 1.52 -18.14
CA SER A 119 8.92 1.10 -16.86
C SER A 119 8.67 2.13 -15.75
N ILE A 120 8.82 3.42 -16.05
CA ILE A 120 8.49 4.51 -15.10
C ILE A 120 7.00 4.48 -14.74
N LEU A 121 6.12 4.31 -15.73
CA LEU A 121 4.68 4.28 -15.48
C LEU A 121 4.26 3.09 -14.62
N ILE A 122 4.79 1.90 -14.87
CA ILE A 122 4.53 0.69 -14.05
C ILE A 122 5.02 0.91 -12.61
N ALA A 123 6.21 1.49 -12.43
CA ALA A 123 6.72 1.81 -11.10
C ALA A 123 5.82 2.82 -10.36
N ILE A 124 5.29 3.83 -11.05
CA ILE A 124 4.33 4.79 -10.48
C ILE A 124 3.04 4.07 -10.08
N ILE A 125 2.44 3.27 -10.97
CA ILE A 125 1.25 2.46 -10.66
C ILE A 125 1.47 1.64 -9.40
N PHE A 126 2.65 1.02 -9.28
CA PHE A 126 3.01 0.20 -8.15
C PHE A 126 3.05 1.01 -6.84
N ALA A 127 3.61 2.22 -6.88
CA ALA A 127 3.70 3.13 -5.73
C ALA A 127 2.35 3.72 -5.29
N LEU A 128 1.42 3.93 -6.22
CA LEU A 128 0.16 4.66 -5.97
C LEU A 128 -0.62 4.19 -4.74
N PRO A 129 -0.95 2.88 -4.54
CA PRO A 129 -1.73 2.45 -3.38
C PRO A 129 -1.01 2.73 -2.04
N PHE A 130 0.32 2.60 -2.01
CA PHE A 130 1.14 2.90 -0.84
C PHE A 130 1.11 4.41 -0.51
N LEU A 131 1.34 5.24 -1.52
CA LEU A 131 1.31 6.70 -1.38
C LEU A 131 -0.08 7.19 -0.99
N ALA A 132 -1.13 6.59 -1.53
CA ALA A 132 -2.52 7.00 -1.29
C ALA A 132 -2.92 6.87 0.18
N ILE A 133 -2.58 5.74 0.81
CA ILE A 133 -2.81 5.53 2.24
C ILE A 133 -1.84 6.38 3.05
N GLY A 134 -0.56 6.35 2.71
CA GLY A 134 0.49 7.01 3.49
C GLY A 134 0.34 8.53 3.57
N LEU A 135 0.04 9.19 2.45
CA LEU A 135 -0.19 10.64 2.41
C LEU A 135 -1.52 11.04 3.07
N ARG A 136 -2.42 10.08 3.28
CA ARG A 136 -3.71 10.25 3.95
C ARG A 136 -3.76 9.67 5.35
N PHE A 137 -2.62 9.64 6.03
CA PHE A 137 -2.51 9.21 7.42
C PHE A 137 -3.51 9.89 8.36
N LYS A 138 -3.97 11.13 8.10
CA LYS A 138 -5.02 11.79 8.90
C LYS A 138 -6.43 11.20 8.73
N THR A 139 -6.69 10.53 7.61
CA THR A 139 -7.95 9.85 7.34
C THR A 139 -7.87 8.41 7.83
N PHE A 140 -6.77 7.74 7.53
CA PHE A 140 -6.50 6.38 8.00
C PHE A 140 -5.82 6.39 9.39
N ASN A 141 -6.46 7.05 10.36
CA ASN A 141 -6.01 7.12 11.76
C ASN A 141 -7.08 6.66 12.75
N ASP A 142 -6.74 6.64 14.02
CA ASP A 142 -7.66 6.25 15.08
C ASP A 142 -8.81 7.24 15.30
N SER A 143 -8.66 8.51 14.90
CA SER A 143 -9.79 9.46 14.92
C SER A 143 -10.94 9.06 14.00
N SER A 144 -10.70 8.18 13.03
CA SER A 144 -11.79 7.59 12.23
C SER A 144 -12.74 6.71 13.06
N LEU A 145 -12.35 6.31 14.27
CA LEU A 145 -13.22 5.59 15.20
C LEU A 145 -14.07 6.50 16.08
N GLU A 146 -13.77 7.80 16.09
CA GLU A 146 -14.32 8.72 17.06
C GLU A 146 -15.50 9.52 16.49
N GLU A 147 -16.44 9.85 17.37
CA GLU A 147 -17.49 10.82 17.15
C GLU A 147 -17.63 11.67 18.41
N ASN A 148 -17.52 13.00 18.27
CA ASN A 148 -17.51 13.95 19.39
C ASN A 148 -16.46 13.64 20.48
N GLY A 149 -15.34 13.01 20.12
CA GLY A 149 -14.25 12.64 21.04
C GLY A 149 -14.47 11.33 21.81
N GLU A 150 -15.57 10.63 21.56
CA GLU A 150 -15.80 9.28 22.08
C GLU A 150 -15.57 8.24 20.99
N ILE A 151 -15.01 7.09 21.35
CA ILE A 151 -14.85 5.97 20.42
C ILE A 151 -16.21 5.31 20.22
N VAL A 152 -16.82 5.55 19.05
CA VAL A 152 -18.17 5.07 18.71
C VAL A 152 -18.12 3.91 17.71
N PHE A 153 -17.09 3.85 16.86
CA PHE A 153 -16.99 2.84 15.81
C PHE A 153 -16.01 1.72 16.13
N ASP A 154 -16.21 0.57 15.51
CA ASP A 154 -15.45 -0.66 15.75
C ASP A 154 -14.40 -0.97 14.67
N ALA A 155 -14.49 -0.34 13.48
CA ALA A 155 -13.56 -0.50 12.36
C ALA A 155 -12.81 0.77 11.97
N GLY A 156 -13.51 1.91 11.83
CA GLY A 156 -12.95 3.15 11.31
C GLY A 156 -12.52 3.00 9.86
N TYR A 157 -11.40 3.61 9.49
CA TYR A 157 -10.77 3.43 8.18
C TYR A 157 -9.42 2.72 8.37
N GLU A 158 -9.43 1.39 8.36
CA GLU A 158 -8.21 0.63 8.64
C GLU A 158 -7.36 0.46 7.37
N PRO A 159 -6.10 0.95 7.34
CA PRO A 159 -5.21 0.81 6.18
C PRO A 159 -5.16 -0.59 5.56
N ASN A 160 -5.19 -1.63 6.40
CA ASN A 160 -5.04 -3.03 5.99
C ASN A 160 -6.21 -3.56 5.15
N TYR A 161 -7.42 -3.00 5.28
CA TYR A 161 -8.57 -3.40 4.46
C TYR A 161 -8.67 -2.56 3.18
N TYR A 162 -8.30 -1.29 3.24
CA TYR A 162 -8.32 -0.40 2.09
C TYR A 162 -7.18 -0.69 1.11
N PHE A 163 -5.99 -1.06 1.61
CA PHE A 163 -4.81 -1.30 0.77
C PHE A 163 -5.02 -2.40 -0.28
N PRO A 164 -5.49 -3.62 0.05
CA PRO A 164 -5.67 -4.67 -0.95
C PRO A 164 -6.64 -4.25 -2.06
N VAL A 165 -7.71 -3.54 -1.70
CA VAL A 165 -8.72 -3.06 -2.66
C VAL A 165 -8.13 -1.99 -3.58
N LEU A 166 -7.37 -1.03 -3.03
CA LEU A 166 -6.62 -0.06 -3.82
C LEU A 166 -5.60 -0.71 -4.74
N ALA A 167 -4.84 -1.69 -4.23
CA ALA A 167 -3.84 -2.41 -5.01
C ALA A 167 -4.49 -3.16 -6.18
N ILE A 168 -5.60 -3.87 -5.95
CA ILE A 168 -6.35 -4.55 -7.00
C ILE A 168 -6.81 -3.55 -8.07
N CYS A 169 -7.46 -2.45 -7.67
CA CYS A 169 -7.96 -1.43 -8.59
C CYS A 169 -6.82 -0.80 -9.41
N CYS A 170 -5.75 -0.34 -8.75
CA CYS A 170 -4.61 0.29 -9.42
C CYS A 170 -3.88 -0.69 -10.35
N TYR A 171 -3.55 -1.88 -9.85
CA TYR A 171 -2.72 -2.81 -10.58
C TYR A 171 -3.50 -3.43 -11.73
N LEU A 172 -4.75 -3.83 -11.55
CA LEU A 172 -5.53 -4.36 -12.69
C LEU A 172 -5.96 -3.24 -13.64
N GLY A 173 -6.51 -2.15 -13.12
CA GLY A 173 -7.15 -1.11 -13.93
C GLY A 173 -6.17 -0.32 -14.79
N TYR A 174 -5.10 0.21 -14.18
CA TYR A 174 -4.12 0.98 -14.94
C TYR A 174 -3.29 0.10 -15.87
N ILE A 175 -2.88 -1.11 -15.44
CA ILE A 175 -2.17 -2.04 -16.33
C ILE A 175 -3.05 -2.40 -17.53
N GLN A 176 -4.33 -2.75 -17.31
CA GLN A 176 -5.24 -3.03 -18.42
C GLN A 176 -5.38 -1.83 -19.36
N GLY A 177 -5.50 -0.61 -18.82
CA GLY A 177 -5.50 0.61 -19.63
C GLY A 177 -4.23 0.79 -20.46
N PHE A 178 -3.05 0.40 -19.96
CA PHE A 178 -1.79 0.49 -20.69
C PHE A 178 -1.64 -0.53 -21.83
N PHE A 179 -2.30 -1.67 -21.74
CA PHE A 179 -2.23 -2.73 -22.74
C PHE A 179 -3.46 -2.79 -23.66
N GLU A 180 -4.44 -1.93 -23.42
CA GLU A 180 -5.59 -1.82 -24.29
C GLU A 180 -5.22 -1.19 -25.64
N THR A 181 -5.87 -1.64 -26.71
CA THR A 181 -5.57 -1.22 -28.09
C THR A 181 -6.50 -0.10 -28.55
N SER A 182 -7.75 -0.10 -28.07
CA SER A 182 -8.72 0.96 -28.36
C SER A 182 -8.44 2.19 -27.51
N GLN A 183 -8.25 3.34 -28.16
CA GLN A 183 -8.00 4.61 -27.47
C GLN A 183 -9.18 5.04 -26.59
N ILE A 184 -10.41 4.81 -27.04
CA ILE A 184 -11.61 5.13 -26.27
C ILE A 184 -11.67 4.26 -25.01
N ASN A 185 -11.42 2.96 -25.15
CA ASN A 185 -11.41 2.01 -24.04
C ASN A 185 -10.28 2.33 -23.05
N THR A 186 -9.10 2.69 -23.55
CA THR A 186 -7.96 3.14 -22.73
C THR A 186 -8.35 4.32 -21.85
N ILE A 187 -8.95 5.36 -22.44
CA ILE A 187 -9.40 6.55 -21.70
C ILE A 187 -10.48 6.17 -20.68
N ALA A 188 -11.45 5.35 -21.07
CA ALA A 188 -12.51 4.90 -20.18
C ALA A 188 -11.98 4.08 -18.99
N LEU A 189 -11.01 3.19 -19.22
CA LEU A 189 -10.33 2.40 -18.20
C LEU A 189 -9.53 3.27 -17.23
N ILE A 190 -8.77 4.24 -17.74
CA ILE A 190 -8.01 5.16 -16.89
C ILE A 190 -8.95 6.02 -16.03
N LEU A 191 -10.02 6.57 -16.62
CA LEU A 191 -10.99 7.39 -15.89
C LEU A 191 -11.75 6.58 -14.84
N SER A 192 -12.25 5.39 -15.19
CA SER A 192 -12.96 4.51 -14.25
C SER A 192 -12.05 4.03 -13.12
N THR A 193 -10.81 3.63 -13.43
CA THR A 193 -9.81 3.23 -12.42
C THR A 193 -9.50 4.40 -11.49
N THR A 194 -9.32 5.61 -12.03
CA THR A 194 -9.05 6.81 -11.24
C THR A 194 -10.25 7.17 -10.35
N PHE A 195 -11.47 7.01 -10.85
CA PHE A 195 -12.68 7.22 -10.06
C PHE A 195 -12.76 6.22 -8.90
N CYS A 196 -12.56 4.93 -9.15
CA CYS A 196 -12.53 3.90 -8.10
C CYS A 196 -11.41 4.16 -7.09
N PHE A 197 -10.23 4.55 -7.56
CA PHE A 197 -9.11 4.96 -6.69
C PHE A 197 -9.52 6.11 -5.78
N ILE A 198 -10.04 7.23 -6.32
CA ILE A 198 -10.49 8.37 -5.52
C ILE A 198 -11.59 7.95 -4.54
N TRP A 199 -12.52 7.09 -4.98
CA TRP A 199 -13.58 6.56 -4.14
C TRP A 199 -12.99 5.90 -2.89
N ILE A 200 -12.10 4.92 -3.06
CA ILE A 200 -11.53 4.15 -1.95
C ILE A 200 -10.58 5.01 -1.10
N VAL A 201 -9.86 5.96 -1.70
CA VAL A 201 -8.93 6.82 -0.96
C VAL A 201 -9.65 7.82 -0.07
N PHE A 202 -10.88 8.25 -0.41
CA PHE A 202 -11.68 9.27 0.31
C PHE A 202 -12.91 8.71 1.05
N PRO A 203 -12.76 7.70 1.93
CA PRO A 203 -13.91 7.08 2.58
C PRO A 203 -14.68 8.06 3.47
N ASP A 204 -14.00 9.02 4.08
CA ASP A 204 -14.58 10.09 4.89
C ASP A 204 -15.54 11.01 4.12
N LYS A 205 -15.25 11.26 2.84
CA LYS A 205 -16.10 12.10 1.99
C LYS A 205 -17.31 11.33 1.52
N PHE A 206 -17.10 10.08 1.12
CA PHE A 206 -18.20 9.23 0.66
C PHE A 206 -19.13 8.81 1.78
N ASN A 207 -18.63 8.64 3.01
CA ASN A 207 -19.48 8.31 4.17
C ASN A 207 -20.64 9.30 4.37
N LYS A 208 -20.44 10.57 3.99
CA LYS A 208 -21.46 11.61 4.10
C LYS A 208 -22.58 11.52 3.06
N ILE A 209 -22.39 10.71 2.02
CA ILE A 209 -23.26 10.64 0.84
C ILE A 209 -23.97 9.29 0.78
N ILE A 210 -23.30 8.23 1.21
CA ILE A 210 -23.86 6.88 1.23
C ILE A 210 -24.91 6.74 2.36
N PRO A 211 -25.92 5.86 2.20
CA PRO A 211 -27.00 5.72 3.17
C PRO A 211 -26.64 4.85 4.39
N PHE A 212 -25.36 4.53 4.61
CA PHE A 212 -24.90 3.65 5.68
C PHE A 212 -23.55 4.12 6.24
N GLU A 213 -23.25 3.76 7.48
CA GLU A 213 -22.02 4.18 8.15
C GLU A 213 -20.84 3.24 7.81
N ASN A 214 -19.93 3.70 6.96
CA ASN A 214 -18.77 2.92 6.49
C ASN A 214 -17.62 2.83 7.51
N ARG A 215 -17.71 3.49 8.67
CA ARG A 215 -16.79 3.31 9.80
C ARG A 215 -17.11 2.10 10.67
N THR A 216 -18.27 1.45 10.48
CA THR A 216 -18.58 0.16 11.15
C THR A 216 -17.93 -1.01 10.41
N LYS A 217 -17.60 -2.12 11.09
CA LYS A 217 -17.03 -3.32 10.42
C LYS A 217 -17.85 -3.81 9.23
N LYS A 218 -19.17 -3.86 9.39
CA LYS A 218 -20.08 -4.30 8.31
C LYS A 218 -20.16 -3.25 7.20
N GLY A 219 -20.20 -1.96 7.57
CA GLY A 219 -20.23 -0.86 6.62
C GLY A 219 -18.95 -0.75 5.79
N GLU A 220 -17.78 -0.87 6.41
CA GLU A 220 -16.47 -0.88 5.75
C GLU A 220 -16.39 -2.03 4.74
N ALA A 221 -16.74 -3.25 5.15
CA ALA A 221 -16.77 -4.40 4.26
C ALA A 221 -17.74 -4.21 3.08
N LEU A 222 -18.94 -3.70 3.34
CA LEU A 222 -19.94 -3.41 2.30
C LEU A 222 -19.44 -2.32 1.34
N TYR A 223 -18.85 -1.25 1.87
CA TYR A 223 -18.30 -0.14 1.11
C TYR A 223 -17.20 -0.60 0.14
N LEU A 224 -16.24 -1.37 0.65
CA LEU A 224 -15.16 -1.93 -0.15
C LEU A 224 -15.64 -2.96 -1.17
N ALA A 225 -16.63 -3.79 -0.81
CA ALA A 225 -17.24 -4.74 -1.73
C ALA A 225 -17.96 -4.03 -2.89
N ILE A 226 -18.73 -2.98 -2.60
CA ILE A 226 -19.39 -2.17 -3.64
C ILE A 226 -18.35 -1.54 -4.57
N ALA A 227 -17.28 -0.95 -4.01
CA ALA A 227 -16.22 -0.35 -4.81
C ALA A 227 -15.58 -1.38 -5.76
N LEU A 228 -15.29 -2.60 -5.28
CA LEU A 228 -14.77 -3.69 -6.10
C LEU A 228 -15.76 -4.16 -7.17
N ILE A 229 -17.03 -4.35 -6.83
CA ILE A 229 -18.05 -4.79 -7.79
C ILE A 229 -18.18 -3.77 -8.91
N VAL A 230 -18.29 -2.49 -8.57
CA VAL A 230 -18.37 -1.40 -9.56
C VAL A 230 -17.10 -1.37 -10.41
N PHE A 231 -15.92 -1.49 -9.80
CA PHE A 231 -14.66 -1.56 -10.53
C PHE A 231 -14.64 -2.71 -11.55
N PHE A 232 -15.01 -3.94 -11.15
CA PHE A 232 -15.00 -5.09 -12.06
C PHE A 232 -16.05 -4.98 -13.18
N ILE A 233 -17.21 -4.39 -12.91
CA ILE A 233 -18.21 -4.11 -13.94
C ILE A 233 -17.61 -3.15 -14.98
N LEU A 234 -17.05 -2.03 -14.55
CA LEU A 234 -16.44 -1.04 -15.45
C LEU A 234 -15.24 -1.64 -16.20
N LEU A 235 -14.37 -2.38 -15.51
CA LEU A 235 -13.25 -3.08 -16.12
C LEU A 235 -13.74 -4.03 -17.23
N SER A 236 -14.76 -4.85 -16.95
CA SER A 236 -15.29 -5.81 -17.93
C SER A 236 -15.92 -5.15 -19.17
N GLN A 237 -16.53 -3.97 -19.01
CA GLN A 237 -17.19 -3.26 -20.11
C GLN A 237 -16.19 -2.66 -21.11
N PHE A 238 -15.04 -2.18 -20.62
CA PHE A 238 -14.06 -1.48 -21.44
C PHE A 238 -12.84 -2.34 -21.81
N THR A 239 -12.76 -3.57 -21.32
CA THR A 239 -11.67 -4.49 -21.67
C THR A 239 -12.00 -5.24 -22.95
N THR A 240 -11.21 -4.99 -24.00
CA THR A 240 -11.28 -5.74 -25.26
C THR A 240 -10.15 -6.76 -25.40
N VAL A 241 -9.02 -6.54 -24.74
CA VAL A 241 -7.93 -7.53 -24.64
C VAL A 241 -8.00 -8.21 -23.27
N PRO A 242 -8.32 -9.52 -23.19
CA PRO A 242 -8.38 -10.21 -21.90
C PRO A 242 -7.05 -10.12 -21.15
N PHE A 243 -7.11 -9.90 -19.83
CA PHE A 243 -5.93 -9.78 -18.97
C PHE A 243 -4.97 -10.99 -19.09
N VAL A 244 -5.51 -12.19 -19.35
CA VAL A 244 -4.74 -13.42 -19.56
C VAL A 244 -3.82 -13.33 -20.79
N LYS A 245 -4.25 -12.62 -21.85
CA LYS A 245 -3.42 -12.32 -23.03
C LYS A 245 -2.39 -11.24 -22.74
N VAL A 246 -2.75 -10.23 -21.94
CA VAL A 246 -1.83 -9.17 -21.50
C VAL A 246 -0.63 -9.75 -20.72
N MET A 247 -0.86 -10.78 -19.92
CA MET A 247 0.17 -11.46 -19.13
C MET A 247 0.90 -12.58 -19.88
N GLY A 248 0.57 -12.82 -21.16
CA GLY A 248 1.21 -13.87 -21.97
C GLY A 248 0.88 -15.31 -21.56
N PHE A 249 -0.24 -15.54 -20.86
CA PHE A 249 -0.63 -16.88 -20.40
C PHE A 249 -1.36 -17.71 -21.44
N ILE A 250 -1.89 -17.09 -22.51
CA ILE A 250 -2.52 -17.77 -23.64
C ILE A 250 -2.11 -17.03 -24.92
N GLU A 251 -1.41 -17.72 -25.82
CA GLU A 251 -1.23 -17.32 -27.23
C GLU A 251 -2.54 -17.50 -28.00
#